data_AF-A0A8D8B8N5-F1
#
_entry.id   AF-A0A8D8B8N5-F1
#
_cell.length_a   1.000
_cell.length_b   1.000
_cell.length_c   1.000
_cell.angle_alpha   90.00
_cell.angle_beta   90.00
_cell.angle_gamma   90.00
#
_symmetry.space_group_name_H-M   'P 1'
#
loop_
_entity.id
_entity.type
_entity.pdbx_description
1 polymer ?
#
loop_
_entity_poly.entity_id
_entity_poly.type
_entity_poly.pdbx_seq_one_letter_code
_entity_poly.pdbx_strand_id
1 'polypeptide(L)'
;MFNLKFAVKDLERQAKKSEKEEKAEILKTKKAIQKGNTEVARIHAENAIRQKNQSLNYLRMSARVDAVASRVQTALTTRQVTNSMAGVVKAMDAAMKGMN
;
A
#
# COMPACT_ATOMS: atom_id res chain seq x y z
N MET A 1 4.31 9.91 -8.57
CA MET A 1 3.58 9.86 -7.28
C MET A 1 2.23 9.13 -7.39
N PHE A 2 1.39 9.46 -8.38
CA PHE A 2 0.10 8.81 -8.59
C PHE A 2 0.18 7.28 -8.65
N ASN A 3 1.07 6.72 -9.48
CA ASN A 3 1.21 5.26 -9.62
C ASN A 3 1.56 4.54 -8.31
N LEU A 4 2.38 5.16 -7.45
CA LEU A 4 2.75 4.57 -6.15
C LEU A 4 1.55 4.57 -5.20
N LYS A 5 0.83 5.69 -5.08
CA LYS A 5 -0.39 5.78 -4.26
C LYS A 5 -1.50 4.86 -4.77
N PHE A 6 -1.61 4.71 -6.08
CA PHE A 6 -2.56 3.80 -6.70
C PHE A 6 -2.23 2.34 -6.37
N ALA A 7 -0.95 1.95 -6.51
CA ALA A 7 -0.48 0.62 -6.13
C ALA A 7 -0.74 0.30 -4.65
N VAL A 8 -0.52 1.24 -3.72
CA VAL A 8 -0.87 1.08 -2.29
C VAL A 8 -2.35 0.71 -2.14
N LYS A 9 -3.25 1.50 -2.76
CA LYS A 9 -4.70 1.29 -2.67
C LYS A 9 -5.13 -0.04 -3.28
N ASP A 10 -4.52 -0.45 -4.38
CA ASP A 10 -4.79 -1.75 -5.01
C ASP A 10 -4.35 -2.91 -4.12
N LEU A 11 -3.20 -2.80 -3.45
CA LEU A 11 -2.72 -3.82 -2.51
C LEU A 11 -3.61 -3.92 -1.27
N GLU A 12 -4.07 -2.79 -0.72
CA GLU A 12 -5.06 -2.79 0.36
C GLU A 12 -6.38 -3.45 -0.06
N ARG A 13 -6.81 -3.23 -1.30
CA ARG A 13 -8.02 -3.85 -1.85
C ARG A 13 -7.83 -5.37 -2.00
N GLN A 14 -6.67 -5.81 -2.47
CA GLN A 14 -6.33 -7.24 -2.55
C GLN A 14 -6.27 -7.89 -1.16
N ALA A 15 -5.67 -7.23 -0.17
CA ALA A 15 -5.66 -7.70 1.22
C ALA A 15 -7.09 -7.91 1.75
N LYS A 16 -7.96 -6.90 1.61
CA LYS A 16 -9.38 -7.00 2.01
C LYS A 16 -10.14 -8.08 1.25
N LYS A 17 -9.80 -8.34 -0.02
CA LYS A 17 -10.40 -9.42 -0.80
C LYS A 17 -9.99 -10.78 -0.23
N SER A 18 -8.70 -11.00 0.05
CA SER A 18 -8.21 -12.23 0.67
C SER A 18 -8.80 -12.46 2.06
N GLU A 19 -9.02 -11.43 2.89
CA GLU A 19 -9.72 -11.59 4.18
C GLU A 19 -11.18 -12.04 4.02
N LYS A 20 -11.88 -11.55 2.98
CA LYS A 20 -13.25 -11.99 2.70
C LYS A 20 -13.27 -13.45 2.26
N GLU A 21 -12.31 -13.85 1.43
CA GLU A 21 -12.16 -15.23 0.98
C GLU A 21 -11.77 -16.16 2.15
N GLU A 22 -10.87 -15.73 3.05
CA GLU A 22 -10.55 -16.43 4.29
C GLU A 22 -11.83 -16.71 5.11
N LYS A 23 -12.63 -15.68 5.38
CA LYS A 23 -13.88 -15.83 6.16
C LYS A 23 -14.85 -16.79 5.50
N ALA A 24 -14.94 -16.76 4.16
CA ALA A 24 -15.77 -17.70 3.41
C ALA A 24 -15.26 -19.15 3.55
N GLU A 25 -13.95 -19.38 3.45
CA GLU A 25 -13.34 -20.71 3.63
C GLU A 25 -13.47 -21.24 5.06
N ILE A 26 -13.36 -20.38 6.08
CA ILE A 26 -13.65 -20.78 7.48
C ILE A 26 -15.10 -21.25 7.63
N LEU A 27 -16.04 -20.55 7.00
CA LEU A 27 -17.46 -20.91 7.07
C LEU A 27 -17.75 -22.22 6.33
N LYS A 28 -17.08 -22.48 5.20
CA LYS A 28 -17.11 -23.77 4.50
C LYS A 28 -16.49 -24.88 5.35
N THR A 29 -15.37 -24.61 6.02
CA THR A 29 -14.72 -25.54 6.94
C THR A 29 -15.68 -25.97 8.04
N LYS A 30 -16.36 -25.02 8.70
CA LYS A 30 -17.36 -25.31 9.74
C LYS A 30 -18.48 -26.20 9.21
N LYS A 31 -19.01 -25.91 8.01
CA LYS A 31 -20.05 -26.72 7.36
C LYS A 31 -19.57 -28.13 7.02
N ALA A 32 -18.33 -28.28 6.55
CA ALA A 32 -17.75 -29.58 6.21
C ALA A 32 -17.56 -30.46 7.46
N ILE A 33 -17.09 -29.86 8.56
CA ILE A 33 -16.96 -30.53 9.86
C ILE A 33 -18.32 -31.00 10.37
N GLN A 34 -19.35 -30.14 10.31
CA GLN A 34 -20.71 -30.50 10.74
C GLN A 34 -21.31 -31.67 9.94
N LYS A 35 -20.92 -31.81 8.67
CA LYS A 35 -21.32 -32.93 7.81
C LYS A 35 -20.47 -34.20 8.02
N GLY A 36 -19.48 -34.17 8.92
CA GLY A 36 -18.57 -35.28 9.16
C GLY A 36 -17.51 -35.48 8.07
N ASN A 37 -17.37 -34.53 7.14
CA ASN A 37 -16.51 -34.68 5.96
C ASN A 37 -15.12 -34.08 6.23
N THR A 38 -14.28 -34.84 6.93
CA THR A 38 -13.00 -34.38 7.51
C THR A 38 -11.95 -34.01 6.47
N GLU A 39 -11.88 -34.73 5.35
CA GLU A 39 -10.93 -34.43 4.27
C GLU A 39 -11.25 -33.09 3.59
N VAL A 40 -12.52 -32.85 3.28
CA VAL A 40 -13.00 -31.58 2.71
C VAL A 40 -12.78 -30.43 3.69
N ALA A 41 -13.01 -30.66 4.98
CA ALA A 41 -12.71 -29.68 6.02
C ALA A 41 -11.23 -29.32 6.08
N ARG A 42 -10.32 -30.29 5.94
CA ARG A 42 -8.86 -30.04 5.92
C ARG A 42 -8.46 -29.15 4.74
N ILE A 43 -8.99 -29.44 3.54
CA ILE A 43 -8.71 -28.64 2.34
C ILE A 43 -9.19 -27.19 2.50
N HIS A 44 -10.41 -26.97 3.02
CA HIS A 44 -10.92 -25.63 3.27
C HIS A 44 -10.13 -24.90 4.37
N ALA A 45 -9.67 -25.61 5.41
CA ALA A 45 -8.84 -25.04 6.47
C ALA A 45 -7.47 -24.57 5.93
N GLU A 46 -6.81 -25.39 5.11
CA GLU A 46 -5.54 -25.02 4.45
C GLU A 46 -5.72 -23.81 3.53
N ASN A 47 -6.82 -23.76 2.77
CA ASN A 47 -7.17 -22.61 1.94
C ASN A 47 -7.37 -21.34 2.79
N ALA A 48 -8.06 -21.44 3.92
CA ALA A 48 -8.24 -20.31 4.83
C ALA A 48 -6.90 -19.79 5.36
N ILE A 49 -6.00 -20.67 5.79
CA ILE A 49 -4.66 -20.29 6.27
C ILE A 49 -3.86 -19.60 5.16
N ARG A 50 -3.91 -20.14 3.94
CA ARG A 50 -3.22 -19.55 2.78
C ARG A 50 -3.75 -18.13 2.50
N GLN A 51 -5.06 -17.94 2.52
CA GLN A 51 -5.69 -16.64 2.28
C GLN A 51 -5.35 -15.61 3.36
N LYS A 52 -5.31 -16.04 4.63
CA LYS A 52 -4.85 -15.19 5.74
C LYS A 52 -3.40 -14.71 5.52
N ASN A 53 -2.51 -15.62 5.16
CA ASN A 53 -1.11 -15.30 4.89
C ASN A 53 -0.95 -14.37 3.69
N GLN A 54 -1.74 -14.57 2.62
CA GLN A 54 -1.77 -13.69 1.46
C GLN A 54 -2.25 -12.29 1.83
N SER A 55 -3.33 -12.17 2.61
CA SER A 55 -3.81 -10.87 3.13
C SER A 55 -2.71 -10.10 3.87
N LEU A 56 -2.05 -10.76 4.84
CA LEU A 56 -0.97 -10.17 5.60
C LEU A 56 0.21 -9.75 4.72
N ASN A 57 0.52 -10.54 3.68
CA ASN A 57 1.60 -10.21 2.76
C ASN A 57 1.26 -8.99 1.90
N TYR A 58 0.03 -8.91 1.37
CA TYR A 58 -0.45 -7.73 0.64
C TYR A 58 -0.43 -6.48 1.52
N LEU A 59 -0.88 -6.58 2.77
CA LEU A 59 -0.87 -5.46 3.70
C LEU A 59 0.55 -5.00 4.02
N ARG A 60 1.48 -5.93 4.26
CA ARG A 60 2.89 -5.61 4.50
C ARG A 60 3.54 -4.96 3.29
N MET A 61 3.24 -5.44 2.09
CA MET A 61 3.74 -4.83 0.86
C MET A 61 3.15 -3.44 0.64
N SER A 62 1.85 -3.26 0.88
CA SER A 62 1.19 -1.95 0.84
C SER A 62 1.89 -0.93 1.74
N ALA A 63 2.12 -1.28 3.01
CA ALA A 63 2.82 -0.41 3.96
C ALA A 63 4.25 -0.04 3.51
N ARG A 64 4.98 -0.99 2.91
CA ARG A 64 6.31 -0.71 2.36
C ARG A 64 6.25 0.25 1.18
N VAL A 65 5.30 0.07 0.26
CA VAL A 65 5.12 0.95 -0.90
C VAL A 65 4.69 2.34 -0.45
N ASP A 66 3.80 2.44 0.54
CA ASP A 66 3.35 3.72 1.09
C ASP A 66 4.50 4.50 1.75
N ALA A 67 5.35 3.81 2.52
CA ALA A 67 6.55 4.42 3.10
C ALA A 67 7.49 4.99 2.02
N VAL A 68 7.69 4.25 0.91
CA VAL A 68 8.49 4.73 -0.22
C VAL A 68 7.80 5.91 -0.90
N ALA A 69 6.48 5.84 -1.12
CA ALA A 69 5.71 6.93 -1.71
C ALA A 69 5.85 8.22 -0.87
N SER A 70 5.70 8.13 0.45
CA SER A 70 5.85 9.25 1.38
C SER A 70 7.23 9.92 1.27
N ARG A 71 8.31 9.13 1.27
CA ARG A 71 9.68 9.65 1.08
C ARG A 71 9.86 10.34 -0.28
N VAL A 72 9.32 9.76 -1.34
CA VAL A 72 9.35 10.36 -2.68
C VAL A 72 8.57 11.68 -2.70
N GLN A 73 7.42 11.76 -2.02
CA GLN A 73 6.65 13.00 -1.91
C GLN A 73 7.45 14.10 -1.20
N THR A 74 8.07 13.78 -0.07
CA THR A 74 8.93 14.73 0.66
C THR A 74 10.08 15.23 -0.21
N ALA A 75 10.73 14.33 -0.95
CA ALA A 75 11.81 14.71 -1.88
C ALA A 75 11.32 15.65 -3.00
N LEU A 76 10.13 15.38 -3.57
CA LEU A 76 9.53 16.25 -4.59
C LEU A 76 9.19 17.64 -4.03
N THR A 77 8.60 17.70 -2.84
CA THR A 77 8.30 18.97 -2.17
C THR A 77 9.57 19.75 -1.83
N THR A 78 10.60 19.08 -1.32
CA THR A 78 11.90 19.70 -1.02
C THR A 78 12.51 20.29 -2.29
N ARG A 79 12.51 19.53 -3.39
CA ARG A 79 13.01 19.99 -4.69
C ARG A 79 12.25 21.22 -5.20
N GLN A 80 10.92 21.25 -5.03
CA GLN A 80 10.11 22.40 -5.42
C GLN A 80 10.51 23.64 -4.62
N VAL A 81 10.68 23.52 -3.30
CA VAL A 81 11.14 24.63 -2.44
C VAL A 81 12.53 25.12 -2.86
N THR A 82 13.47 24.20 -3.12
CA THR A 82 14.81 24.56 -3.59
C THR A 82 14.77 25.33 -4.90
N ASN A 83 13.94 24.91 -5.86
CA ASN A 83 13.76 25.62 -7.13
C ASN A 83 13.18 27.02 -6.93
N SER A 84 12.17 27.17 -6.06
CA SER A 84 11.59 28.47 -5.71
C SER A 84 12.62 29.39 -5.06
N MET A 85 13.40 28.88 -4.11
CA MET A 85 14.49 29.65 -3.47
C MET A 85 15.54 30.10 -4.48
N ALA A 86 15.95 29.22 -5.40
CA ALA A 86 16.90 29.58 -6.45
C ALA A 86 16.37 30.70 -7.36
N GLY A 87 15.07 30.68 -7.69
CA GLY A 87 14.41 31.74 -8.45
C GLY A 87 14.41 33.08 -7.70
N VAL A 88 14.05 33.07 -6.41
CA VAL A 88 14.04 34.27 -5.56
C VAL A 88 15.43 34.86 -5.41
N VAL A 89 16.46 34.03 -5.16
CA VAL A 89 17.85 34.49 -5.02
C VAL A 89 18.34 35.15 -6.32
N LYS A 90 18.02 34.59 -7.49
CA LYS A 90 18.35 35.22 -8.78
C LYS A 90 17.64 36.55 -8.98
N ALA A 91 16.36 36.63 -8.63
CA ALA A 91 15.59 37.87 -8.72
C ALA A 91 16.16 38.96 -7.78
N MET A 92 16.55 38.56 -6.57
CA MET A 92 17.19 39.44 -5.59
C MET A 92 18.57 39.93 -6.08
N ASP A 93 19.41 39.05 -6.63
CA ASP A 93 20.71 39.43 -7.20
C ASP A 93 20.55 40.43 -8.36
N ALA A 94 19.57 40.22 -9.25
CA ALA A 94 19.26 41.15 -10.33
C ALA A 94 18.77 42.51 -9.82
N ALA A 95 17.89 42.51 -8.82
CA ALA A 95 17.38 43.74 -8.20
C ALA A 95 18.50 44.54 -7.50
N MET A 96 19.40 43.86 -6.78
CA MET A 96 20.55 44.51 -6.12
C MET A 96 21.54 45.10 -7.13
N LYS A 97 21.77 44.43 -8.27
CA LYS A 97 22.63 44.95 -9.34
C LYS A 97 22.08 46.24 -9.98
N GLY A 98 20.76 46.37 -10.07
CA GLY A 98 20.11 47.59 -10.57
C GLY A 98 20.03 48.72 -9.54
N MET A 99 20.45 48.49 -8.30
CA MET A 99 20.39 49.44 -7.19
C MET A 99 21.72 50.16 -6.91
N ASN A 100 22.75 49.90 -7.73
CA ASN A 100 24.06 50.59 -7.72
C ASN A 100 24.26 51.42 -8.98
#